data_AF-A0A0R1R5D5-F1
#
_entry.id   AF-A0A0R1R5D5-F1
#
_cell.length_a   1.000
_cell.length_b   1.000
_cell.length_c   1.000
_cell.angle_alpha   90.00
_cell.angle_beta   90.00
_cell.angle_gamma   90.00
#
_symmetry.space_group_name_H-M   'P 1'
#
loop_
_entity.id
_entity.type
_entity.pdbx_description
1 polymer ?
#
loop_
_entity_poly.entity_id
_entity_poly.type
_entity_poly.pdbx_seq_one_letter_code
_entity_poly.pdbx_strand_id
1 'polypeptide(L)' 'MIMWEKLAGIVVILLGCWQFYAGVRQFKQVKHHGDQNTSPFIMYANFYGFFFGALLLILGIAILTGAFD' A
#
# COMPACT_ATOMS: atom_id res chain seq x y z
N MET A 1 8.62 25.36 4.68
CA MET A 1 8.45 23.96 5.10
C MET A 1 7.32 23.28 4.31
N ILE A 2 6.19 23.96 4.10
CA ILE A 2 5.01 23.55 3.28
C ILE A 2 5.30 22.83 1.93
N MET A 3 6.33 23.21 1.17
CA MET A 3 6.60 22.60 -0.14
C MET A 3 7.13 21.16 -0.02
N TRP A 4 7.94 20.87 1.00
CA TRP A 4 8.50 19.54 1.22
C TRP A 4 7.46 18.56 1.76
N GLU A 5 6.53 19.05 2.58
CA GLU A 5 5.42 18.25 3.11
C GLU A 5 4.46 17.81 2.01
N LYS A 6 4.12 18.72 1.09
CA LYS A 6 3.30 18.37 -0.10
C LYS A 6 4.00 17.33 -0.98
N LEU A 7 5.31 17.47 -1.21
CA LEU A 7 6.09 16.47 -1.94
C LEU A 7 6.08 15.11 -1.23
N ALA A 8 6.27 15.10 0.10
CA ALA A 8 6.19 13.87 0.89
C ALA A 8 4.80 13.22 0.80
N GLY A 9 3.73 14.01 0.88
CA GLY A 9 2.35 13.53 0.71
C GLY A 9 2.12 12.87 -0.65
N ILE A 10 2.59 13.48 -1.74
CA ILE A 10 2.51 12.89 -3.09
C ILE A 10 3.26 11.55 -3.15
N VAL A 11 4.48 11.48 -2.63
CA VAL A 11 5.27 10.24 -2.60
C VAL A 11 4.57 9.15 -1.81
N VAL A 12 4.01 9.49 -0.64
CA VAL A 12 3.27 8.54 0.21
C VAL A 12 2.02 8.01 -0.50
N ILE A 13 1.28 8.86 -1.23
CA ILE A 13 0.14 8.42 -2.05
C ILE A 13 0.59 7.45 -3.14
N LEU A 14 1.67 7.76 -3.85
CA LEU A 14 2.22 6.88 -4.89
C LEU A 14 2.64 5.51 -4.32
N LEU A 15 3.25 5.50 -3.13
CA LEU A 15 3.59 4.26 -2.42
C LEU A 15 2.35 3.47 -2.02
N GLY A 16 1.28 4.14 -1.57
CA GLY A 16 -0.02 3.51 -1.30
C GLY A 16 -0.59 2.83 -2.56
N CYS A 17 -0.66 3.55 -3.68
CA CYS A 17 -1.10 3.01 -4.98
C CYS A 17 -0.24 1.81 -5.42
N TRP A 18 1.07 1.89 -5.23
CA TRP A 18 1.99 0.80 -5.55
C TRP A 18 1.75 -0.43 -4.66
N GLN A 19 1.44 -0.26 -3.38
CA GLN A 19 1.07 -1.38 -2.49
C GLN A 19 -0.18 -2.12 -3.00
N PHE A 20 -1.21 -1.40 -3.47
CA PHE A 20 -2.37 -2.04 -4.09
C PHE A 20 -2.00 -2.82 -5.35
N TYR A 21 -1.17 -2.24 -6.22
CA TYR A 21 -0.70 -2.93 -7.42
C TYR A 21 0.11 -4.20 -7.07
N ALA A 22 1.03 -4.10 -6.11
CA ALA A 22 1.83 -5.23 -5.64
C ALA A 22 0.95 -6.33 -5.02
N GLY A 23 -0.04 -5.98 -4.21
CA GLY A 23 -0.99 -6.92 -3.62
C GLY A 23 -1.84 -7.65 -4.67
N VAL A 24 -2.32 -6.94 -5.70
CA VAL A 24 -3.05 -7.59 -6.81
C VAL A 24 -2.14 -8.54 -7.59
N ARG A 25 -0.89 -8.15 -7.83
CA ARG A 25 0.09 -9.01 -8.50
C ARG A 25 0.39 -10.27 -7.67
N GLN A 26 0.62 -10.12 -6.37
CA GLN A 26 0.87 -11.24 -5.47
C GLN A 26 -0.34 -12.17 -5.37
N PHE A 27 -1.55 -11.61 -5.27
CA PHE A 27 -2.77 -12.40 -5.29
C PHE A 27 -2.91 -13.24 -6.56
N LYS A 28 -2.69 -12.65 -7.74
CA LYS A 28 -2.71 -13.38 -9.01
C LYS A 28 -1.64 -14.46 -9.05
N GLN A 29 -0.44 -14.18 -8.56
CA GLN A 29 0.65 -15.14 -8.53
C GLN A 29 0.29 -16.35 -7.66
N VAL A 30 -0.19 -16.15 -6.44
CA VAL A 30 -0.62 -17.23 -5.55
C VAL A 30 -1.82 -17.98 -6.11
N LYS A 31 -2.77 -17.29 -6.75
CA LYS A 31 -3.95 -17.92 -7.36
C LYS A 31 -3.61 -18.85 -8.52
N HIS A 32 -2.62 -18.48 -9.34
CA HIS A 32 -2.27 -19.25 -10.55
C HIS A 32 -1.10 -20.22 -10.35
N HIS A 33 -0.22 -19.97 -9.39
CA HIS A 33 1.02 -20.74 -9.17
C HIS A 33 1.18 -21.24 -7.73
N GLY A 34 0.15 -21.13 -6.89
CA GLY A 34 0.17 -21.66 -5.54
C GLY A 34 0.25 -23.19 -5.54
N ASP A 35 1.16 -23.73 -4.73
CA ASP A 35 1.41 -25.15 -4.57
C ASP A 35 1.40 -25.55 -3.07
N GLN A 36 1.75 -26.80 -2.77
CA GLN A 36 1.83 -27.31 -1.39
C GLN A 36 2.92 -26.62 -0.53
N ASN A 37 3.87 -25.93 -1.16
CA ASN A 37 4.92 -25.17 -0.49
C ASN A 37 4.49 -23.73 -0.18
N THR A 38 3.38 -23.29 -0.75
CA THR A 38 2.87 -21.93 -0.56
C THR A 38 2.26 -21.79 0.83
N SER A 39 2.89 -20.98 1.67
CA SER A 39 2.45 -20.77 3.05
C SER A 39 1.02 -20.20 3.10
N PRO A 40 0.12 -20.76 3.93
CA PRO A 40 -1.24 -20.22 4.11
C PRO A 40 -1.22 -18.79 4.70
N PHE A 41 -0.11 -18.37 5.32
CA PHE A 41 0.07 -17.02 5.81
C PHE A 41 0.19 -15.97 4.70
N ILE A 42 0.38 -16.37 3.44
CA ILE A 42 0.53 -15.43 2.32
C ILE A 42 -0.74 -14.62 2.05
N MET A 43 -1.93 -15.20 2.29
CA MET A 43 -3.20 -14.47 2.16
C MET A 43 -3.34 -13.40 3.24
N TYR A 44 -2.92 -13.70 4.48
CA TYR A 44 -2.89 -12.71 5.55
C TYR A 44 -1.91 -11.58 5.23
N ALA A 45 -0.70 -11.92 4.78
CA ALA A 45 0.29 -10.93 4.36
C ALA A 45 -0.27 -10.02 3.24
N ASN A 46 -0.99 -10.60 2.28
CA ASN A 46 -1.62 -9.84 1.19
C ASN A 46 -2.75 -8.93 1.70
N PHE A 47 -3.58 -9.40 2.62
CA PHE A 47 -4.64 -8.59 3.25
C PHE A 47 -4.05 -7.40 4.02
N TYR A 48 -3.05 -7.65 4.87
CA TYR A 48 -2.38 -6.57 5.61
C TYR A 48 -1.65 -5.62 4.66
N GLY A 49 -1.09 -6.11 3.55
CA GLY A 49 -0.52 -5.26 2.49
C GLY A 49 -1.54 -4.26 1.93
N PHE A 50 -2.76 -4.71 1.62
CA PHE A 50 -3.85 -3.82 1.21
C PHE A 50 -4.29 -2.86 2.31
N PHE A 51 -4.39 -3.33 3.55
CA PHE A 51 -4.73 -2.49 4.70
C PHE A 51 -3.70 -1.36 4.90
N PHE A 52 -2.41 -1.69 4.89
CA PHE A 52 -1.34 -0.69 4.96
C PHE A 52 -1.31 0.22 3.74
N GLY A 53 -1.60 -0.29 2.54
CA GLY A 53 -1.77 0.53 1.34
C GLY A 53 -2.87 1.59 1.52
N ALA A 54 -4.02 1.21 2.08
CA ALA A 54 -5.11 2.14 2.38
C ALA A 54 -4.70 3.20 3.40
N LEU A 55 -4.00 2.79 4.47
CA LEU A 55 -3.47 3.71 5.47
C LEU A 55 -2.48 4.72 4.87
N LEU A 56 -1.60 4.28 3.96
CA LEU A 56 -0.68 5.17 3.26
C LEU A 56 -1.44 6.19 2.39
N LEU A 57 -2.51 5.79 1.69
CA LEU A 57 -3.32 6.73 0.93
C LEU A 57 -3.97 7.79 1.82
N ILE A 58 -4.58 7.37 2.92
CA ILE A 58 -5.22 8.28 3.89
C ILE A 58 -4.18 9.25 4.47
N LEU A 59 -3.03 8.72 4.90
CA LEU A 59 -1.94 9.50 5.48
C LEU A 59 -1.38 10.51 4.45
N GLY A 60 -1.14 10.08 3.22
CA GLY A 60 -0.62 10.94 2.18
C GLY A 60 -1.59 12.06 1.80
N ILE A 61 -2.90 11.79 1.77
CA ILE A 61 -3.93 12.83 1.59
C ILE A 61 -3.91 13.81 2.77
N ALA A 62 -3.89 13.31 4.01
CA ALA A 62 -3.88 14.14 5.21
C ALA A 62 -2.66 15.09 5.25
N ILE A 63 -1.47 14.59 4.89
CA ILE A 63 -0.26 15.40 4.73
C ILE A 63 -0.44 16.45 3.63
N LEU A 64 -1.01 16.07 2.49
CA LEU A 64 -1.18 16.97 1.34
C LEU A 64 -2.18 18.10 1.59
N THR A 65 -3.21 17.84 2.41
CA THR A 65 -4.20 18.83 2.81
C THR A 65 -3.77 19.71 4.00
N GLY A 66 -2.61 19.43 4.61
CA GLY A 66 -2.15 20.14 5.81
C GLY A 66 -2.99 19.80 7.05
N ALA A 67 -3.51 18.58 7.16
CA ALA A 67 -4.34 18.17 8.30
C ALA A 67 -3.58 18.11 9.64
N PHE A 68 -2.26 18.24 9.60
CA PHE A 68 -1.35 18.22 10.75
C PHE A 68 -0.68 19.59 11.00
N ASP A 69 -1.06 20.62 10.23
CA ASP A 69 -0.59 22.00 10.37
C ASP A 69 -1.40 22.79 11.42
#